data_AF-A0A164PJ93-F1
#
_entry.id   AF-A0A164PJ93-F1
#
_cell.length_a   1.000
_cell.length_b   1.000
_cell.length_c   1.000
_cell.angle_alpha   90.00
_cell.angle_beta   90.00
_cell.angle_gamma   90.00
#
_symmetry.space_group_name_H-M   'P 1'
#
loop_
_entity.id
_entity.type
_entity.pdbx_description
1 polymer ?
#
loop_
_entity_poly.entity_id
_entity_poly.type
_entity_poly.pdbx_seq_one_letter_code
_entity_poly.pdbx_strand_id
1 'polypeptide(L)'
;MTGTQRALAHLTLFVGAFAAVWALTTTVSRNFAFVAGGDRLDVLFDSQVSAAALGAIVAVVVATAAQRSQMALAAGGLGIVVLAIASVMMYTGQLQLRGIAGGLILGGCAALAGERRTLQCALVFGALSGMVTVGPVEQTRSSQTPLLFILGVLAILLIAALWTRVFGELPVRTWGTGRMVLVGTVVPIAGLVLYWLFVRAVNSLGSVGAMQGRWLLGLAVIPLLVGAAFALRGMTGAVILAALAFLAATALDSLTMSTALLFVALLLSGIVIGWRRPSPLLAFALLAVVAATGVFVAQFDVVNLVLPFAVGLAYASLLPTNAPAVTIAVTTPIVVTVPIVAEYGWTA
;
A
#
# COMPACT_ATOMS: atom_id res chain seq x y z
N MET A 1 -6.68 7.17 28.16
CA MET A 1 -7.16 5.97 27.42
C MET A 1 -7.05 4.75 28.29
N THR A 2 -8.16 4.05 28.51
CA THR A 2 -8.18 2.73 29.16
C THR A 2 -7.53 1.67 28.25
N GLY A 3 -7.19 0.49 28.79
CA GLY A 3 -6.64 -0.61 27.99
C GLY A 3 -7.55 -1.03 26.83
N THR A 4 -8.87 -1.04 27.06
CA THR A 4 -9.89 -1.36 26.05
C THR A 4 -9.95 -0.33 24.92
N GLN A 5 -9.87 0.96 25.24
CA GLN A 5 -9.82 2.04 24.24
C GLN A 5 -8.55 1.97 23.37
N ARG A 6 -7.42 1.56 23.95
CA ARG A 6 -6.19 1.34 23.19
C ARG A 6 -6.36 0.17 22.23
N ALA A 7 -6.86 -0.97 22.69
CA ALA A 7 -7.09 -2.13 21.83
C ALA A 7 -8.03 -1.78 20.66
N LEU A 8 -9.12 -1.06 20.94
CA LEU A 8 -10.06 -0.60 19.92
C LEU A 8 -9.38 0.26 18.85
N ALA A 9 -8.53 1.23 19.26
CA ALA A 9 -7.80 2.08 18.32
C ALA A 9 -6.88 1.27 17.40
N HIS A 10 -6.12 0.33 17.95
CA HIS A 10 -5.16 -0.47 17.18
C HIS A 10 -5.88 -1.41 16.22
N LEU A 11 -6.96 -2.08 16.68
CA LEU A 11 -7.79 -2.94 15.84
C LEU A 11 -8.45 -2.15 14.70
N THR A 12 -8.99 -0.97 14.98
CA THR A 12 -9.65 -0.13 13.95
C THR A 12 -8.66 0.25 12.85
N LEU A 13 -7.44 0.65 13.21
CA LEU A 13 -6.42 1.04 12.23
C LEU A 13 -5.84 -0.16 11.48
N PHE A 14 -5.62 -1.28 12.17
CA PHE A 14 -5.16 -2.52 11.55
C PHE A 14 -6.18 -3.03 10.51
N VAL A 15 -7.43 -3.21 10.94
CA VAL A 15 -8.51 -3.72 10.06
C VAL A 15 -8.81 -2.71 8.94
N GLY A 16 -8.79 -1.41 9.23
CA GLY A 16 -9.01 -0.36 8.24
C GLY A 16 -7.95 -0.34 7.15
N ALA A 17 -6.67 -0.38 7.55
CA ALA A 17 -5.56 -0.44 6.59
C ALA A 17 -5.59 -1.73 5.77
N PHE A 18 -5.87 -2.87 6.41
CA PHE A 18 -6.02 -4.17 5.75
C PHE A 18 -7.14 -4.16 4.70
N ALA A 19 -8.33 -3.67 5.08
CA ALA A 19 -9.48 -3.56 4.18
C ALA A 19 -9.21 -2.62 3.00
N ALA A 20 -8.54 -1.50 3.25
CA ALA A 20 -8.15 -0.56 2.22
C ALA A 20 -7.17 -1.17 1.22
N VAL A 21 -6.14 -1.87 1.71
CA VAL A 21 -5.20 -2.57 0.82
C VAL A 21 -5.91 -3.64 0.02
N TRP A 22 -6.77 -4.45 0.64
CA TRP A 22 -7.58 -5.44 -0.08
C TRP A 22 -8.30 -4.77 -1.25
N ALA A 23 -9.02 -3.67 -1.00
CA ALA A 23 -9.76 -2.94 -2.02
C ALA A 23 -8.88 -2.40 -3.16
N LEU A 24 -7.64 -2.01 -2.87
CA LEU A 24 -6.68 -1.48 -3.84
C LEU A 24 -5.96 -2.57 -4.63
N THR A 25 -5.84 -3.78 -4.08
CA THR A 25 -5.14 -4.91 -4.72
C THR A 25 -6.09 -5.95 -5.33
N THR A 26 -7.40 -5.87 -5.07
CA THR A 26 -8.37 -6.85 -5.59
C THR A 26 -8.38 -6.80 -7.12
N THR A 27 -8.12 -7.93 -7.76
CA THR A 27 -8.29 -8.03 -9.21
C THR A 27 -9.78 -8.22 -9.54
N VAL A 28 -10.36 -7.36 -10.39
CA VAL A 28 -11.68 -7.64 -10.97
C VAL A 28 -11.44 -8.44 -12.25
N SER A 29 -12.13 -9.58 -12.40
CA SER A 29 -12.01 -10.41 -13.61
C SER A 29 -12.41 -9.58 -14.82
N ARG A 30 -11.51 -9.53 -15.81
CA ARG A 30 -11.78 -8.82 -17.06
C ARG A 30 -11.87 -9.79 -18.21
N ASN A 31 -13.02 -9.76 -18.88
CA ASN A 31 -13.16 -10.25 -20.24
C ASN A 31 -12.60 -9.17 -21.17
N PHE A 32 -11.28 -9.12 -21.34
CA PHE A 32 -10.69 -8.28 -22.36
C PHE A 32 -10.79 -8.97 -23.72
N ALA A 33 -11.51 -8.35 -24.67
CA ALA A 33 -11.25 -8.59 -26.08
C ALA A 33 -9.99 -7.81 -26.46
N PHE A 34 -8.90 -8.52 -26.78
CA PHE A 34 -7.64 -7.90 -27.15
C PHE A 34 -7.77 -7.23 -28.53
N VAL A 35 -8.03 -5.92 -28.57
CA VAL A 35 -8.05 -5.15 -29.83
C VAL A 35 -6.66 -4.57 -30.08
N ALA A 36 -6.02 -5.01 -31.16
CA ALA A 36 -4.74 -4.47 -31.60
C ALA A 36 -4.95 -3.17 -32.43
N GLY A 37 -4.19 -2.12 -32.15
CA GLY A 37 -4.02 -0.97 -33.07
C GLY A 37 -4.67 0.38 -32.73
N GLY A 38 -5.43 0.53 -31.63
CA GLY A 38 -6.01 1.81 -31.21
C GLY A 38 -5.21 2.56 -30.12
N ASP A 39 -5.41 3.87 -29.97
CA ASP A 39 -4.88 4.66 -28.85
C ASP A 39 -5.42 4.13 -27.52
N ARG A 40 -4.62 3.30 -26.83
CA ARG A 40 -5.01 2.51 -25.65
C ARG A 40 -5.19 3.31 -24.35
N LEU A 41 -5.70 4.54 -24.41
CA LEU A 41 -6.05 5.29 -23.20
C LEU A 41 -7.14 4.57 -22.39
N ASP A 42 -8.00 3.81 -23.05
CA ASP A 42 -9.05 3.01 -22.40
C ASP A 42 -8.47 1.95 -21.45
N VAL A 43 -7.29 1.38 -21.78
CA VAL A 43 -6.57 0.43 -20.93
C VAL A 43 -6.09 1.09 -19.65
N LEU A 44 -5.65 2.35 -19.72
CA LEU A 44 -5.29 3.13 -18.53
C LEU A 44 -6.49 3.36 -17.64
N PHE A 45 -7.58 3.88 -18.20
CA PHE A 45 -8.74 4.24 -17.40
C PHE A 45 -9.36 3.04 -16.74
N ASP A 46 -9.38 1.89 -17.40
CA ASP A 46 -9.94 0.69 -16.80
C ASP A 46 -8.91 -0.06 -15.92
N SER A 47 -7.61 0.23 -15.97
CA SER A 47 -6.56 -0.56 -15.26
C SER A 47 -6.70 -0.61 -13.72
N GLN A 48 -6.24 -1.71 -13.09
CA GLN A 48 -6.13 -1.77 -11.62
C GLN A 48 -5.12 -0.74 -11.09
N VAL A 49 -4.08 -0.47 -11.89
CA VAL A 49 -3.03 0.50 -11.59
C VAL A 49 -3.61 1.91 -11.49
N SER A 50 -4.54 2.29 -12.36
CA SER A 50 -5.20 3.60 -12.28
C SER A 50 -6.13 3.71 -11.08
N ALA A 51 -6.87 2.64 -10.74
CA ALA A 51 -7.66 2.58 -9.52
C ALA A 51 -6.78 2.70 -8.26
N ALA A 52 -5.66 1.98 -8.20
CA ALA A 52 -4.70 2.06 -7.11
C ALA A 52 -4.06 3.45 -7.02
N ALA A 53 -3.66 4.05 -8.14
CA ALA A 53 -3.09 5.39 -8.18
C ALA A 53 -4.09 6.45 -7.71
N LEU A 54 -5.36 6.36 -8.17
CA LEU A 54 -6.44 7.22 -7.71
C LEU A 54 -6.68 7.05 -6.21
N GLY A 55 -6.74 5.81 -5.73
CA GLY A 55 -6.87 5.51 -4.30
C GLY A 55 -5.73 6.06 -3.47
N ALA A 56 -4.49 5.97 -3.96
CA ALA A 56 -3.32 6.56 -3.31
C ALA A 56 -3.41 8.09 -3.21
N ILE A 57 -3.82 8.76 -4.29
CA ILE A 57 -4.04 10.22 -4.30
C ILE A 57 -5.13 10.60 -3.30
N VAL A 58 -6.28 9.91 -3.34
CA VAL A 58 -7.38 10.14 -2.40
C VAL A 58 -6.93 9.93 -0.96
N ALA A 59 -6.17 8.87 -0.68
CA ALA A 59 -5.65 8.60 0.65
C ALA A 59 -4.76 9.73 1.18
N VAL A 60 -3.86 10.26 0.33
CA VAL A 60 -2.99 11.40 0.71
C VAL A 60 -3.80 12.66 0.91
N VAL A 61 -4.75 12.97 0.02
CA VAL A 61 -5.63 14.14 0.15
C VAL A 61 -6.45 14.05 1.44
N VAL A 62 -7.04 12.91 1.76
CA VAL A 62 -7.81 12.72 3.01
C VAL A 62 -6.89 12.80 4.24
N ALA A 63 -5.72 12.15 4.20
CA ALA A 63 -4.76 12.18 5.30
C ALA A 63 -4.19 13.58 5.58
N THR A 64 -4.26 14.50 4.61
CA THR A 64 -3.86 15.89 4.75
C THR A 64 -5.02 16.82 5.12
N ALA A 65 -6.21 16.59 4.55
CA ALA A 65 -7.39 17.43 4.75
C ALA A 65 -8.16 17.12 6.05
N ALA A 66 -8.10 15.89 6.55
CA ALA A 66 -8.83 15.48 7.76
C ALA A 66 -8.13 16.02 9.03
N GLN A 67 -8.46 17.26 9.38
CA GLN A 67 -7.91 17.95 10.56
C GLN A 67 -8.62 17.56 11.87
N ARG A 68 -9.82 16.98 11.78
CA ARG A 68 -10.61 16.53 12.93
C ARG A 68 -10.82 15.03 12.86
N SER A 69 -10.80 14.38 14.01
CA SER A 69 -11.08 12.93 14.11
C SER A 69 -12.44 12.57 13.53
N GLN A 70 -13.44 13.45 13.66
CA GLN A 70 -14.75 13.28 13.01
C GLN A 70 -14.68 13.27 11.48
N MET A 71 -13.86 14.14 10.86
CA MET A 71 -13.70 14.15 9.40
C MET A 71 -12.99 12.87 8.92
N ALA A 72 -12.01 12.40 9.68
CA ALA A 72 -11.30 11.16 9.37
C ALA A 72 -12.20 9.91 9.52
N LEU A 73 -13.03 9.87 10.58
CA LEU A 73 -14.04 8.82 10.77
C LEU A 73 -15.12 8.87 9.68
N ALA A 74 -15.58 10.06 9.30
CA ALA A 74 -16.56 10.24 8.23
C ALA A 74 -16.01 9.80 6.87
N ALA A 75 -14.75 10.15 6.56
CA ALA A 75 -14.09 9.69 5.35
C ALA A 75 -13.95 8.16 5.33
N GLY A 76 -13.51 7.55 6.43
CA GLY A 76 -13.43 6.09 6.55
C GLY A 76 -14.80 5.42 6.42
N GLY A 77 -15.82 5.95 7.08
CA GLY A 77 -17.20 5.45 6.98
C GLY A 77 -17.78 5.57 5.57
N LEU A 78 -17.56 6.70 4.89
CA LEU A 78 -17.97 6.89 3.49
C LEU A 78 -17.25 5.90 2.57
N GLY A 79 -15.95 5.68 2.79
CA GLY A 79 -15.19 4.66 2.07
C GLY A 79 -15.77 3.25 2.24
N ILE A 80 -16.18 2.87 3.46
CA ILE A 80 -16.83 1.55 3.68
C ILE A 80 -18.14 1.44 2.90
N VAL A 81 -18.98 2.46 2.95
CA VAL A 81 -20.27 2.47 2.24
C VAL A 81 -20.04 2.36 0.73
N VAL A 82 -19.14 3.16 0.17
CA VAL A 82 -18.81 3.12 -1.27
C VAL A 82 -18.24 1.75 -1.65
N LEU A 83 -17.35 1.17 -0.83
CA LEU A 83 -16.76 -0.13 -1.10
C LEU A 83 -17.77 -1.28 -1.02
N ALA A 84 -18.72 -1.21 -0.07
CA ALA A 84 -19.80 -2.18 0.04
C ALA A 84 -20.72 -2.11 -1.19
N ILE A 85 -21.12 -0.91 -1.60
CA ILE A 85 -21.92 -0.71 -2.82
C ILE A 85 -21.17 -1.22 -4.05
N ALA A 86 -19.90 -0.83 -4.20
CA ALA A 86 -19.03 -1.27 -5.29
C ALA A 86 -18.69 -2.77 -5.24
N SER A 87 -18.99 -3.48 -4.15
CA SER A 87 -18.83 -4.93 -4.09
C SER A 87 -20.11 -5.66 -4.50
N VAL A 88 -21.28 -5.11 -4.18
CA VAL A 88 -22.58 -5.72 -4.52
C VAL A 88 -23.00 -5.42 -5.96
N MET A 89 -22.72 -4.22 -6.45
CA MET A 89 -23.14 -3.75 -7.77
C MET A 89 -22.04 -3.98 -8.82
N MET A 90 -22.40 -4.57 -9.97
CA MET A 90 -21.53 -4.64 -11.15
C MET A 90 -21.89 -3.52 -12.13
N TYR A 91 -20.96 -2.60 -12.37
CA TYR A 91 -21.13 -1.50 -13.33
C TYR A 91 -19.79 -1.06 -13.92
N THR A 92 -19.83 -0.39 -15.06
CA THR A 92 -18.66 0.22 -15.70
C THR A 92 -18.08 1.31 -14.79
N GLY A 93 -16.87 1.12 -14.25
CA GLY A 93 -16.27 2.05 -13.30
C GLY A 93 -16.07 1.49 -11.87
N GLN A 94 -16.40 0.22 -11.64
CA GLN A 94 -16.32 -0.42 -10.32
C GLN A 94 -14.90 -0.37 -9.73
N LEU A 95 -13.86 -0.49 -10.56
CA LEU A 95 -12.46 -0.47 -10.13
C LEU A 95 -12.06 0.88 -9.53
N GLN A 96 -12.41 1.99 -10.19
CA GLN A 96 -12.07 3.33 -9.74
C GLN A 96 -12.83 3.68 -8.46
N LEU A 97 -14.10 3.27 -8.33
CA LEU A 97 -14.87 3.45 -7.10
C LEU A 97 -14.30 2.64 -5.93
N ARG A 98 -13.82 1.41 -6.18
CA ARG A 98 -13.05 0.63 -5.19
C ARG A 98 -11.76 1.33 -4.79
N GLY A 99 -11.02 1.88 -5.76
CA GLY A 99 -9.81 2.66 -5.54
C GLY A 99 -10.07 3.89 -4.65
N ILE A 100 -11.07 4.70 -4.99
CA ILE A 100 -11.51 5.85 -4.19
C ILE A 100 -11.88 5.41 -2.77
N ALA A 101 -12.66 4.33 -2.65
CA ALA A 101 -13.11 3.82 -1.36
C ALA A 101 -11.96 3.32 -0.47
N GLY A 102 -11.04 2.53 -1.03
CA GLY A 102 -9.81 2.12 -0.34
C GLY A 102 -8.96 3.33 0.07
N GLY A 103 -8.88 4.34 -0.80
CA GLY A 103 -8.20 5.60 -0.52
C GLY A 103 -8.81 6.36 0.66
N LEU A 104 -10.14 6.49 0.68
CA LEU A 104 -10.88 7.14 1.77
C LEU A 104 -10.66 6.44 3.11
N ILE A 105 -10.72 5.10 3.12
CA ILE A 105 -10.48 4.29 4.33
C ILE A 105 -9.04 4.48 4.81
N LEU A 106 -8.05 4.29 3.94
CA LEU A 106 -6.64 4.39 4.32
C LEU A 106 -6.26 5.80 4.76
N GLY A 107 -6.72 6.82 4.04
CA GLY A 107 -6.49 8.22 4.38
C GLY A 107 -7.13 8.61 5.71
N GLY A 108 -8.35 8.14 5.97
CA GLY A 108 -9.03 8.30 7.26
C GLY A 108 -8.27 7.62 8.40
N CYS A 109 -7.85 6.37 8.21
CA CYS A 109 -7.04 5.65 9.19
C CYS A 109 -5.68 6.34 9.44
N ALA A 110 -5.00 6.82 8.40
CA ALA A 110 -3.74 7.54 8.54
C ALA A 110 -3.92 8.86 9.29
N ALA A 111 -5.00 9.60 9.04
CA ALA A 111 -5.34 10.80 9.80
C ALA A 111 -5.61 10.48 11.28
N LEU A 112 -6.35 9.40 11.58
CA LEU A 112 -6.63 8.95 12.94
C LEU A 112 -5.39 8.44 13.69
N ALA A 113 -4.44 7.84 12.98
CA ALA A 113 -3.16 7.43 13.56
C ALA A 113 -2.35 8.64 14.06
N GLY A 114 -2.50 9.80 13.39
CA GLY A 114 -1.80 11.04 13.75
C GLY A 114 -0.29 10.82 13.78
N GLU A 115 0.38 11.30 14.82
CA GLU A 115 1.81 11.06 15.09
C GLU A 115 2.04 10.00 16.17
N ARG A 116 1.02 9.17 16.46
CA ARG A 116 1.12 8.15 17.51
C ARG A 116 1.81 6.91 16.95
N ARG A 117 3.06 6.70 17.35
CA ARG A 117 3.93 5.61 16.88
C ARG A 117 3.24 4.23 16.86
N THR A 118 2.57 3.85 17.95
CA THR A 118 1.95 2.51 18.05
C THR A 118 0.78 2.32 17.09
N LEU A 119 0.02 3.39 16.84
CA LEU A 119 -1.10 3.41 15.91
C LEU A 119 -0.62 3.37 14.45
N GLN A 120 0.45 4.09 14.13
CA GLN A 120 1.09 4.01 12.81
C GLN A 120 1.70 2.62 12.55
N CYS A 121 2.31 2.00 13.56
CA CYS A 121 2.77 0.62 13.43
C CYS A 121 1.61 -0.34 13.14
N ALA A 122 0.46 -0.18 13.81
CA ALA A 122 -0.73 -1.00 13.55
C ALA A 122 -1.28 -0.80 12.13
N LEU A 123 -1.29 0.45 11.64
CA LEU A 123 -1.70 0.80 10.27
C LEU A 123 -0.77 0.18 9.22
N VAL A 124 0.56 0.35 9.39
CA VAL A 124 1.56 -0.23 8.47
C VAL A 124 1.49 -1.76 8.51
N PHE A 125 1.36 -2.35 9.70
CA PHE A 125 1.21 -3.80 9.85
C PHE A 125 -0.03 -4.32 9.11
N GLY A 126 -1.18 -3.67 9.29
CA GLY A 126 -2.42 -4.04 8.62
C GLY A 126 -2.34 -3.91 7.11
N ALA A 127 -1.70 -2.86 6.61
CA ALA A 127 -1.53 -2.67 5.18
C ALA A 127 -0.61 -3.72 4.56
N LEU A 128 0.58 -3.93 5.13
CA LEU A 128 1.55 -4.90 4.62
C LEU A 128 1.05 -6.34 4.75
N SER A 129 0.34 -6.68 5.84
CA SER A 129 -0.30 -7.99 5.96
C SER A 129 -1.40 -8.17 4.91
N GLY A 130 -2.15 -7.12 4.58
CA GLY A 130 -3.10 -7.10 3.46
C GLY A 130 -2.43 -7.44 2.14
N MET A 131 -1.34 -6.75 1.79
CA MET A 131 -0.64 -6.96 0.50
C MET A 131 -0.20 -8.42 0.30
N VAL A 132 0.17 -9.08 1.40
CA VAL A 132 0.72 -10.44 1.38
C VAL A 132 -0.37 -11.51 1.42
N THR A 133 -1.50 -11.25 2.08
CA THR A 133 -2.53 -12.27 2.34
C THR A 133 -3.69 -12.23 1.37
N VAL A 134 -3.97 -11.10 0.72
CA VAL A 134 -5.13 -10.95 -0.18
C VAL A 134 -5.08 -11.95 -1.34
N GLY A 135 -3.94 -12.06 -2.04
CA GLY A 135 -3.76 -13.00 -3.16
C GLY A 135 -4.04 -14.46 -2.78
N PRO A 136 -3.37 -15.03 -1.75
CA PRO A 136 -3.65 -16.39 -1.27
C PRO A 136 -5.11 -16.62 -0.84
N VAL A 137 -5.75 -15.62 -0.24
CA VAL A 137 -7.16 -15.73 0.20
C VAL A 137 -8.12 -15.74 -0.98
N GLU A 138 -7.87 -14.94 -2.02
CA GLU A 138 -8.67 -14.94 -3.26
C GLU A 138 -8.51 -16.23 -4.05
N GLN A 139 -7.30 -16.81 -4.08
CA GLN A 139 -7.05 -18.11 -4.72
C GLN A 139 -7.83 -19.25 -4.07
N THR A 140 -8.02 -19.19 -2.74
CA THR A 140 -8.71 -20.25 -1.98
C THR A 140 -10.22 -20.02 -1.86
N ARG A 141 -10.71 -18.80 -2.14
CA ARG A 141 -12.13 -18.44 -2.00
C ARG A 141 -12.58 -17.59 -3.17
N SER A 142 -13.45 -18.16 -4.01
CA SER A 142 -14.04 -17.48 -5.17
C SER A 142 -15.14 -16.47 -4.82
N SER A 143 -15.44 -16.24 -3.53
CA SER A 143 -16.55 -15.38 -3.10
C SER A 143 -16.09 -14.04 -2.53
N GLN A 144 -16.86 -12.97 -2.78
CA GLN A 144 -16.68 -11.62 -2.22
C GLN A 144 -17.05 -11.54 -0.72
N THR A 145 -17.49 -12.65 -0.13
CA THR A 145 -17.92 -12.77 1.27
C THR A 145 -16.88 -12.33 2.31
N PRO A 146 -15.56 -12.64 2.20
CA PRO A 146 -14.61 -12.26 3.24
C PRO A 146 -14.40 -10.74 3.30
N LEU A 147 -14.41 -10.04 2.15
CA LEU A 147 -14.28 -8.59 2.10
C LEU A 147 -15.47 -7.91 2.81
N LEU A 148 -16.70 -8.34 2.52
CA LEU A 148 -17.91 -7.80 3.17
C LEU A 148 -17.91 -8.03 4.68
N PHE A 149 -17.44 -9.20 5.14
CA PHE A 149 -17.29 -9.48 6.56
C PHE A 149 -16.29 -8.52 7.23
N ILE A 150 -15.12 -8.31 6.61
CA ILE A 150 -14.10 -7.38 7.10
C ILE A 150 -14.66 -5.95 7.15
N LEU A 151 -15.42 -5.53 6.14
CA LEU A 151 -16.07 -4.21 6.12
C LEU A 151 -17.12 -4.06 7.22
N GLY A 152 -17.91 -5.10 7.49
CA GLY A 152 -18.84 -5.14 8.61
C GLY A 152 -18.13 -4.97 9.95
N VAL A 153 -17.04 -5.71 10.17
CA VAL A 153 -16.20 -5.57 11.37
C VAL A 153 -15.63 -4.15 11.49
N LEU A 154 -15.09 -3.60 10.39
CA LEU A 154 -14.56 -2.24 10.38
C LEU A 154 -15.62 -1.18 10.69
N ALA A 155 -16.83 -1.33 10.15
CA ALA A 155 -17.95 -0.42 10.42
C ALA A 155 -18.31 -0.42 11.91
N ILE A 156 -18.40 -1.60 12.54
CA ILE A 156 -18.65 -1.75 13.98
C ILE A 156 -17.53 -1.07 14.78
N LEU A 157 -16.28 -1.29 14.41
CA LEU A 157 -15.12 -0.69 15.07
C LEU A 157 -15.13 0.85 14.96
N LEU A 158 -15.47 1.41 13.79
CA LEU A 158 -15.59 2.86 13.61
C LEU A 158 -16.72 3.46 14.44
N ILE A 159 -17.89 2.81 14.48
CA ILE A 159 -19.03 3.25 15.31
C ILE A 159 -18.63 3.23 16.79
N ALA A 160 -18.01 2.15 17.25
CA ALA A 160 -17.52 2.02 18.63
C ALA A 160 -16.47 3.10 18.95
N ALA A 161 -15.54 3.36 18.04
CA ALA A 161 -14.51 4.40 18.20
C ALA A 161 -15.09 5.82 18.21
N LEU A 162 -16.14 6.07 17.42
CA LEU A 162 -16.88 7.34 17.40
C LEU A 162 -17.58 7.57 18.75
N TRP A 163 -18.30 6.55 19.26
CA TRP A 163 -19.02 6.62 20.52
C TRP A 163 -18.08 6.83 21.71
N THR A 164 -16.96 6.12 21.74
CA THR A 164 -15.99 6.17 22.85
C THR A 164 -14.97 7.31 22.72
N ARG A 165 -15.04 8.11 21.63
CA ARG A 165 -14.13 9.23 21.30
C ARG A 165 -12.65 8.88 21.45
N VAL A 166 -12.28 7.66 21.08
CA VAL A 166 -10.96 7.06 21.32
C VAL A 166 -9.79 7.84 20.72
N PHE A 167 -10.01 8.51 19.58
CA PHE A 167 -8.95 9.21 18.87
C PHE A 167 -8.69 10.63 19.39
N GLY A 168 -9.59 11.21 20.19
CA GLY A 168 -9.46 12.56 20.74
C GLY A 168 -9.38 13.64 19.66
N GLU A 169 -8.82 14.80 20.03
CA GLU A 169 -8.47 15.87 19.09
C GLU A 169 -7.17 15.52 18.36
N LEU A 170 -7.15 15.76 17.05
CA LEU A 170 -5.94 15.61 16.25
C LEU A 170 -5.11 16.90 16.38
N PRO A 171 -3.77 16.80 16.45
CA PRO A 171 -2.93 17.99 16.51
C PRO A 171 -3.15 18.85 15.26
N VAL A 172 -3.39 20.15 15.47
CA VAL A 172 -3.56 21.13 14.38
C VAL A 172 -2.26 21.25 13.62
N ARG A 173 -2.26 20.86 12.35
CA ARG A 173 -1.07 20.92 11.50
C ARG A 173 -0.87 22.31 10.94
N THR A 174 0.29 22.87 11.22
CA THR A 174 0.80 24.09 10.59
C THR A 174 2.15 23.78 9.96
N TRP A 175 2.31 24.15 8.69
CA TRP A 175 3.47 23.96 7.79
C TRP A 175 3.70 22.61 7.08
N GLY A 176 3.90 22.69 5.76
CA GLY A 176 4.47 21.61 4.92
C GLY A 176 3.49 20.81 4.05
N THR A 177 2.18 21.05 4.16
CA THR A 177 1.12 20.26 3.50
C THR A 177 1.25 20.20 1.98
N GLY A 178 1.59 21.32 1.32
CA GLY A 178 1.66 21.38 -0.14
C GLY A 178 2.71 20.44 -0.74
N ARG A 179 3.89 20.32 -0.11
CA ARG A 179 4.96 19.43 -0.61
C ARG A 179 4.59 17.96 -0.44
N MET A 180 3.91 17.59 0.64
CA MET A 180 3.47 16.21 0.88
C MET A 180 2.34 15.81 -0.07
N VAL A 181 1.37 16.70 -0.32
CA VAL A 181 0.33 16.48 -1.33
C VAL A 181 0.97 16.34 -2.71
N LEU A 182 1.87 17.26 -3.07
CA LEU A 182 2.58 17.21 -4.35
C LEU A 182 3.31 15.88 -4.54
N VAL A 183 4.14 15.46 -3.59
CA VAL A 183 4.87 14.18 -3.68
C VAL A 183 3.89 13.00 -3.73
N GLY A 184 2.87 12.99 -2.87
CA GLY A 184 1.87 11.93 -2.84
C GLY A 184 0.94 11.88 -4.04
N THR A 185 0.87 12.94 -4.85
CA THR A 185 0.15 12.96 -6.13
C THR A 185 1.07 12.63 -7.30
N VAL A 186 2.28 13.19 -7.33
CA VAL A 186 3.26 12.99 -8.42
C VAL A 186 3.73 11.54 -8.46
N VAL A 187 3.99 10.89 -7.31
CA VAL A 187 4.49 9.50 -7.29
C VAL A 187 3.48 8.53 -7.93
N PRO A 188 2.18 8.51 -7.56
CA PRO A 188 1.20 7.67 -8.23
C PRO A 188 1.01 7.98 -9.71
N ILE A 189 1.00 9.27 -10.11
CA ILE A 189 0.87 9.67 -11.52
C ILE A 189 2.08 9.17 -12.32
N ALA A 190 3.29 9.35 -11.80
CA ALA A 190 4.50 8.87 -12.45
C ALA A 190 4.52 7.33 -12.54
N GLY A 191 4.05 6.63 -11.50
CA GLY A 191 3.86 5.17 -11.55
C GLY A 191 2.88 4.73 -12.65
N LEU A 192 1.77 5.46 -12.82
CA LEU A 192 0.80 5.23 -13.89
C LEU A 192 1.37 5.49 -15.29
N VAL A 193 2.15 6.56 -15.43
CA VAL A 193 2.87 6.87 -16.68
C VAL A 193 3.90 5.79 -17.00
N LEU A 194 4.67 5.34 -16.01
CA LEU A 194 5.63 4.24 -16.16
C LEU A 194 4.93 2.94 -16.57
N TYR A 195 3.79 2.62 -15.95
CA TYR A 195 2.97 1.48 -16.35
C TYR A 195 2.50 1.60 -17.80
N TRP A 196 1.97 2.75 -18.19
CA TRP A 196 1.51 2.96 -19.56
C TRP A 196 2.64 2.83 -20.59
N LEU A 197 3.79 3.44 -20.31
CA LEU A 197 4.99 3.32 -21.15
C LEU A 197 5.45 1.86 -21.23
N PHE A 198 5.37 1.13 -20.12
CA PHE A 198 5.71 -0.28 -20.07
C PHE A 198 4.76 -1.14 -20.92
N VAL A 199 3.45 -0.99 -20.74
CA VAL A 199 2.43 -1.66 -21.57
C VAL A 199 2.66 -1.35 -23.05
N ARG A 200 2.94 -0.09 -23.39
CA ARG A 200 3.23 0.30 -24.76
C ARG A 200 4.50 -0.36 -25.29
N ALA A 201 5.58 -0.39 -24.51
CA ALA A 201 6.83 -1.04 -24.88
C ALA A 201 6.63 -2.55 -25.15
N VAL A 202 5.93 -3.26 -24.27
CA VAL A 202 5.61 -4.69 -24.43
C VAL A 202 4.82 -4.95 -25.71
N ASN A 203 3.82 -4.11 -26.01
CA ASN A 203 2.97 -4.29 -27.19
C ASN A 203 3.63 -3.85 -28.51
N SER A 204 4.66 -2.98 -28.46
CA SER A 204 5.34 -2.45 -29.66
C SER A 204 6.39 -3.39 -30.25
N LEU A 205 6.88 -4.35 -29.45
CA LEU A 205 7.85 -5.33 -29.87
C LEU A 205 7.08 -6.57 -30.32
N GLY A 206 7.07 -6.86 -31.63
CA GLY A 206 6.47 -8.10 -32.17
C GLY A 206 7.05 -9.36 -31.52
N SER A 207 6.53 -10.54 -31.88
CA SER A 207 6.81 -11.85 -31.25
C SER A 207 8.28 -12.27 -31.12
N VAL A 208 9.22 -11.52 -31.71
CA VAL A 208 10.67 -11.81 -31.76
C VAL A 208 11.52 -10.69 -31.11
N GLY A 209 10.91 -9.59 -30.65
CA GLY A 209 11.62 -8.40 -30.17
C GLY A 209 12.03 -8.47 -28.70
N ALA A 210 13.31 -8.81 -28.48
CA ALA A 210 14.11 -8.79 -27.25
C ALA A 210 13.50 -8.11 -26.00
N MET A 211 13.39 -8.88 -24.90
CA MET A 211 13.11 -8.41 -23.52
C MET A 211 14.13 -7.38 -22.98
N GLN A 212 15.19 -7.09 -23.74
CA GLN A 212 16.44 -6.47 -23.32
C GLN A 212 16.36 -4.97 -22.97
N GLY A 213 15.21 -4.31 -23.19
CA GLY A 213 14.97 -2.90 -22.81
C GLY A 213 13.97 -2.69 -21.67
N ARG A 214 13.34 -3.75 -21.15
CA ARG A 214 12.24 -3.65 -20.17
C ARG A 214 12.72 -3.29 -18.76
N TRP A 215 13.91 -3.75 -18.39
CA TRP A 215 14.53 -3.47 -17.08
C TRP A 215 14.87 -1.97 -16.91
N LEU A 216 15.15 -1.23 -17.99
CA LEU A 216 15.42 0.21 -17.94
C LEU A 216 14.20 1.03 -17.46
N LEU A 217 12.98 0.61 -17.85
CA LEU A 217 11.75 1.24 -17.35
C LEU A 217 11.51 0.90 -15.88
N GLY A 218 11.83 -0.32 -15.44
CA GLY A 218 11.83 -0.68 -14.02
C GLY A 218 12.83 0.15 -13.20
N LEU A 219 14.04 0.39 -13.75
CA LEU A 219 15.04 1.25 -13.10
C LEU A 219 14.58 2.69 -12.92
N ALA A 220 13.68 3.20 -13.77
CA ALA A 220 13.15 4.57 -13.63
C ALA A 220 12.31 4.77 -12.34
N VAL A 221 11.84 3.69 -11.70
CA VAL A 221 11.21 3.73 -10.39
C VAL A 221 12.20 4.19 -9.30
N ILE A 222 13.47 3.83 -9.41
CA ILE A 222 14.50 4.16 -8.42
C ILE A 222 14.70 5.68 -8.31
N PRO A 223 15.07 6.42 -9.38
CA PRO A 223 15.25 7.87 -9.29
C PRO A 223 13.94 8.58 -8.94
N LEU A 224 12.77 8.04 -9.32
CA LEU A 224 11.47 8.56 -8.92
C LEU A 224 11.28 8.50 -7.40
N LEU A 225 11.47 7.33 -6.78
CA LEU A 225 11.26 7.13 -5.34
C LEU A 225 12.38 7.76 -4.50
N VAL A 226 13.62 7.73 -4.98
CA VAL A 226 14.75 8.45 -4.36
C VAL A 226 14.53 9.96 -4.44
N GLY A 227 14.11 10.47 -5.60
CA GLY A 227 13.74 11.87 -5.79
C GLY A 227 12.59 12.28 -4.87
N ALA A 228 11.56 11.44 -4.74
CA ALA A 228 10.46 11.65 -3.80
C ALA A 228 10.93 11.65 -2.34
N ALA A 229 11.85 10.76 -1.97
CA ALA A 229 12.44 10.72 -0.64
C ALA A 229 13.22 12.01 -0.31
N PHE A 230 14.05 12.51 -1.24
CA PHE A 230 14.73 13.81 -1.10
C PHE A 230 13.76 15.00 -1.18
N ALA A 231 12.65 14.83 -1.88
CA ALA A 231 11.55 15.78 -1.91
C ALA A 231 10.79 15.84 -0.57
N LEU A 232 11.01 14.93 0.36
CA LEU A 232 10.47 15.00 1.71
C LEU A 232 11.59 15.34 2.72
N ARG A 233 11.25 16.07 3.80
CA ARG A 233 12.25 16.53 4.77
C ARG A 233 12.49 15.49 5.88
N GLY A 234 13.75 15.19 6.15
CA GLY A 234 14.18 14.38 7.30
C GLY A 234 13.72 12.93 7.23
N MET A 235 13.29 12.37 8.37
CA MET A 235 12.92 10.96 8.50
C MET A 235 11.72 10.54 7.63
N THR A 236 10.91 11.49 7.15
CA THR A 236 9.78 11.21 6.25
C THR A 236 10.23 10.61 4.92
N GLY A 237 11.37 11.05 4.37
CA GLY A 237 11.93 10.49 3.13
C GLY A 237 12.47 9.08 3.30
N ALA A 238 13.05 8.76 4.46
CA ALA A 238 13.56 7.43 4.77
C ALA A 238 12.45 6.37 4.78
N VAL A 239 11.22 6.75 5.16
CA VAL A 239 10.06 5.85 5.14
C VAL A 239 9.67 5.47 3.69
N ILE A 240 9.84 6.38 2.73
CA ILE A 240 9.68 6.06 1.30
C ILE A 240 10.81 5.14 0.81
N LEU A 241 12.05 5.34 1.27
CA LEU A 241 13.15 4.44 0.92
C LEU A 241 12.93 3.02 1.47
N ALA A 242 12.32 2.88 2.65
CA ALA A 242 11.90 1.57 3.16
C ALA A 242 10.84 0.92 2.26
N ALA A 243 9.90 1.71 1.71
CA ALA A 243 8.94 1.24 0.70
C ALA A 243 9.62 0.80 -0.61
N LEU A 244 10.60 1.57 -1.09
CA LEU A 244 11.42 1.20 -2.25
C LEU A 244 12.20 -0.11 -2.00
N ALA A 245 12.77 -0.28 -0.81
CA ALA A 245 13.49 -1.50 -0.47
C ALA A 245 12.57 -2.72 -0.36
N PHE A 246 11.35 -2.54 0.16
CA PHE A 246 10.31 -3.58 0.12
C PHE A 246 9.98 -3.96 -1.32
N LEU A 247 9.67 -2.96 -2.16
CA LEU A 247 9.43 -3.13 -3.60
C LEU A 247 10.57 -3.89 -4.28
N ALA A 248 11.81 -3.54 -3.93
CA ALA A 248 13.00 -4.10 -4.56
C ALA A 248 13.23 -5.58 -4.25
N ALA A 249 12.67 -6.07 -3.14
CA ALA A 249 12.94 -7.40 -2.63
C ALA A 249 11.75 -8.36 -2.74
N THR A 250 10.54 -7.86 -3.02
CA THR A 250 9.35 -8.68 -3.12
C THR A 250 9.16 -9.28 -4.51
N ALA A 251 9.08 -10.61 -4.60
CA ALA A 251 8.35 -11.35 -5.62
C ALA A 251 7.13 -12.01 -4.92
N LEU A 252 5.96 -11.39 -4.99
CA LEU A 252 4.77 -11.82 -4.23
C LEU A 252 3.93 -12.88 -4.97
N ASP A 253 4.25 -13.20 -6.22
CA ASP A 253 3.33 -13.87 -7.15
C ASP A 253 3.08 -15.36 -6.89
N SER A 254 3.64 -15.94 -5.83
CA SER A 254 3.48 -17.37 -5.54
C SER A 254 3.45 -17.72 -4.06
N LEU A 255 3.05 -16.78 -3.18
CA LEU A 255 2.90 -17.11 -1.77
C LEU A 255 1.70 -18.04 -1.56
N THR A 256 1.94 -19.20 -0.98
CA THR A 256 0.90 -20.05 -0.40
C THR A 256 0.40 -19.42 0.90
N MET A 257 -0.79 -19.82 1.37
CA MET A 257 -1.33 -19.29 2.64
C MET A 257 -0.38 -19.52 3.83
N SER A 258 0.35 -20.64 3.87
CA SER A 258 1.33 -20.92 4.93
C SER A 258 2.53 -19.98 4.89
N THR A 259 3.07 -19.70 3.71
CA THR A 259 4.20 -18.76 3.54
C THR A 259 3.78 -17.31 3.79
N ALA A 260 2.56 -16.94 3.40
CA ALA A 260 1.96 -15.64 3.73
C ALA A 260 1.81 -15.44 5.25
N LEU A 261 1.34 -16.46 5.99
CA LEU A 261 1.24 -16.40 7.45
C LEU A 261 2.62 -16.30 8.12
N LEU A 262 3.61 -17.04 7.62
CA LEU A 262 4.99 -16.93 8.10
C LEU A 262 5.54 -15.51 7.86
N PHE A 263 5.30 -14.95 6.68
CA PHE A 263 5.67 -13.57 6.35
C PHE A 263 5.05 -12.57 7.34
N VAL A 264 3.75 -12.71 7.63
CA VAL A 264 3.05 -11.86 8.60
C VAL A 264 3.61 -12.01 10.01
N ALA A 265 3.97 -13.23 10.43
CA ALA A 265 4.58 -13.46 11.74
C ALA A 265 5.97 -12.82 11.86
N LEU A 266 6.80 -12.92 10.83
CA LEU A 266 8.13 -12.30 10.76
C LEU A 266 8.05 -10.78 10.65
N LEU A 267 7.08 -10.27 9.91
CA LEU A 267 6.78 -8.85 9.85
C LEU A 267 6.40 -8.32 11.24
N LEU A 268 5.53 -9.02 11.95
CA LEU A 268 5.13 -8.65 13.31
C LEU A 268 6.32 -8.66 14.27
N SER A 269 7.19 -9.67 14.21
CA SER A 269 8.38 -9.74 15.06
C SER A 269 9.35 -8.59 14.79
N GLY A 270 9.59 -8.27 13.51
CA GLY A 270 10.36 -7.09 13.10
C GLY A 270 9.76 -5.79 13.64
N ILE A 271 8.44 -5.62 13.55
CA ILE A 271 7.74 -4.44 14.08
C ILE A 271 7.88 -4.35 15.60
N VAL A 272 7.69 -5.45 16.33
CA VAL A 272 7.81 -5.47 17.80
C VAL A 272 9.23 -5.10 18.23
N ILE A 273 10.25 -5.64 17.54
CA ILE A 273 11.65 -5.35 17.84
C ILE A 273 12.00 -3.90 17.50
N GLY A 274 11.64 -3.41 16.32
CA GLY A 274 11.89 -2.02 15.92
C GLY A 274 11.16 -1.01 16.77
N TRP A 275 9.97 -1.37 17.24
CA TRP A 275 9.22 -0.56 18.20
C TRP A 275 9.96 -0.44 19.53
N ARG A 276 10.46 -1.56 20.08
CA ARG A 276 11.21 -1.58 21.34
C ARG A 276 12.61 -0.97 21.23
N ARG A 277 13.29 -1.16 20.09
CA ARG A 277 14.67 -0.72 19.84
C ARG A 277 14.81 -0.17 18.41
N PRO A 278 14.49 1.11 18.17
CA PRO A 278 14.58 1.70 16.85
C PRO A 278 16.03 1.69 16.36
N SER A 279 16.28 1.02 15.23
CA SER A 279 17.61 0.90 14.62
C SER A 279 17.50 0.96 13.09
N PRO A 280 17.25 2.15 12.51
CA PRO A 280 17.00 2.28 11.08
C PRO A 280 18.19 1.83 10.22
N LEU A 281 19.42 2.07 10.68
CA LEU A 281 20.64 1.62 9.98
C LEU A 281 20.71 0.10 9.87
N LEU A 282 20.36 -0.62 10.94
CA LEU A 282 20.35 -2.09 10.92
C LEU A 282 19.27 -2.60 9.97
N ALA A 283 18.10 -1.98 9.98
CA ALA A 283 17.03 -2.34 9.06
C ALA A 283 17.42 -2.13 7.59
N PHE A 284 18.03 -1.00 7.25
CA PHE A 284 18.53 -0.75 5.90
C PHE A 284 19.69 -1.67 5.52
N ALA A 285 20.59 -1.99 6.46
CA ALA A 285 21.65 -2.98 6.22
C ALA A 285 21.06 -4.36 5.90
N LEU A 286 20.05 -4.82 6.66
CA LEU A 286 19.36 -6.07 6.37
C LEU A 286 18.66 -6.03 5.01
N LEU A 287 17.96 -4.94 4.68
CA LEU A 287 17.31 -4.77 3.37
C LEU A 287 18.32 -4.76 2.22
N ALA A 288 19.47 -4.11 2.40
CA ALA A 288 20.56 -4.12 1.44
C ALA A 288 21.17 -5.51 1.25
N VAL A 289 21.33 -6.27 2.34
CA VAL A 289 21.76 -7.68 2.27
C VAL A 289 20.73 -8.51 1.52
N VAL A 290 19.43 -8.36 1.82
CA VAL A 290 18.35 -9.07 1.12
C VAL A 290 18.38 -8.75 -0.38
N ALA A 291 18.50 -7.47 -0.73
CA ALA A 291 18.60 -7.05 -2.12
C ALA A 291 19.84 -7.64 -2.82
N ALA A 292 21.01 -7.59 -2.18
CA ALA A 292 22.22 -8.21 -2.70
C ALA A 292 22.06 -9.72 -2.89
N THR A 293 21.51 -10.42 -1.89
CA THR A 293 21.26 -11.87 -1.98
C THR A 293 20.28 -12.23 -3.08
N GLY A 294 19.25 -11.41 -3.31
CA GLY A 294 18.30 -11.62 -4.41
C GLY A 294 18.93 -11.52 -5.80
N VAL A 295 20.03 -10.77 -5.95
CA VAL A 295 20.81 -10.69 -7.20
C VAL A 295 21.71 -11.89 -7.40
N PHE A 296 22.34 -12.39 -6.32
CA PHE A 296 23.38 -13.42 -6.42
C PHE A 296 22.90 -14.86 -6.20
N VAL A 297 21.77 -15.05 -5.52
CA VAL A 297 21.33 -16.38 -5.06
C VAL A 297 19.90 -16.63 -5.52
N ALA A 298 19.73 -17.60 -6.43
CA ALA A 298 18.42 -18.03 -6.93
C ALA A 298 17.57 -18.80 -5.89
N GLN A 299 18.12 -19.07 -4.69
CA GLN A 299 17.40 -19.73 -3.60
C GLN A 299 16.64 -18.71 -2.74
N PHE A 300 15.32 -18.73 -2.89
CA PHE A 300 14.35 -17.82 -2.29
C PHE A 300 14.26 -17.87 -0.75
N ASP A 301 14.85 -18.86 -0.08
CA ASP A 301 14.57 -19.16 1.33
C ASP A 301 15.06 -18.06 2.29
N VAL A 302 16.26 -17.51 2.07
CA VAL A 302 16.80 -16.46 2.95
C VAL A 302 16.08 -15.13 2.73
N VAL A 303 15.77 -14.79 1.47
CA VAL A 303 15.02 -13.58 1.12
C VAL A 303 13.63 -13.61 1.75
N ASN A 304 12.93 -14.73 1.64
CA ASN A 304 11.57 -14.89 2.19
C ASN A 304 11.51 -14.81 3.72
N LEU A 305 12.59 -15.15 4.43
CA LEU A 305 12.67 -15.06 5.89
C LEU A 305 13.13 -13.69 6.39
N VAL A 306 14.18 -13.14 5.79
CA VAL A 306 14.81 -11.90 6.28
C VAL A 306 14.04 -10.67 5.81
N LEU A 307 13.45 -10.69 4.62
CA LEU A 307 12.70 -9.57 4.07
C LEU A 307 11.55 -9.09 4.97
N PRO A 308 10.55 -9.93 5.34
CA PRO A 308 9.43 -9.49 6.17
C PRO A 308 9.90 -8.88 7.49
N PHE A 309 10.89 -9.51 8.11
CA PHE A 309 11.49 -9.04 9.35
C PHE A 309 12.15 -7.67 9.18
N ALA A 310 12.99 -7.50 8.17
CA ALA A 310 13.72 -6.28 7.91
C ALA A 310 12.80 -5.11 7.55
N VAL A 311 11.73 -5.37 6.79
CA VAL A 311 10.69 -4.40 6.46
C VAL A 311 9.95 -3.94 7.72
N GLY A 312 9.50 -4.89 8.54
CA GLY A 312 8.83 -4.58 9.80
C GLY A 312 9.70 -3.76 10.74
N LEU A 313 10.98 -4.13 10.84
CA LEU A 313 11.99 -3.42 11.61
C LEU A 313 12.23 -2.01 11.07
N ALA A 314 12.32 -1.83 9.74
CA ALA A 314 12.55 -0.54 9.10
C ALA A 314 11.40 0.43 9.39
N TYR A 315 10.16 0.03 9.10
CA TYR A 315 9.00 0.86 9.37
C TYR A 315 8.87 1.19 10.85
N ALA A 316 8.93 0.19 11.74
CA ALA A 316 8.79 0.47 13.17
C ALA A 316 9.92 1.37 13.73
N SER A 317 11.12 1.31 13.15
CA SER A 317 12.25 2.17 13.54
C SER A 317 12.13 3.60 13.03
N LEU A 318 11.45 3.82 11.90
CA LEU A 318 11.30 5.14 11.26
C LEU A 318 10.03 5.89 11.69
N LEU A 319 9.11 5.22 12.40
CA LEU A 319 7.90 5.82 12.98
C LEU A 319 8.18 6.38 14.39
N PRO A 320 7.51 7.49 14.80
CA PRO A 320 6.40 8.13 14.11
C PRO A 320 6.84 9.12 13.03
N THR A 321 5.97 9.30 12.03
CA THR A 321 6.16 10.28 10.95
C THR A 321 4.85 11.00 10.65
N ASN A 322 4.84 11.84 9.63
CA ASN A 322 3.63 12.54 9.21
C ASN A 322 2.61 11.56 8.60
N ALA A 323 1.33 11.66 8.98
CA ALA A 323 0.23 10.88 8.40
C ALA A 323 0.31 10.69 6.86
N PRO A 324 0.42 11.73 6.01
CA PRO A 324 0.54 11.56 4.56
C PRO A 324 1.83 10.86 4.15
N ALA A 325 2.94 11.00 4.89
CA ALA A 325 4.16 10.27 4.58
C ALA A 325 4.00 8.76 4.83
N VAL A 326 3.31 8.37 5.91
CA VAL A 326 2.92 6.96 6.13
C VAL A 326 2.01 6.48 5.01
N THR A 327 1.00 7.29 4.66
CA THR A 327 0.07 6.95 3.57
C THR A 327 0.83 6.73 2.27
N ILE A 328 1.71 7.65 1.87
CA ILE A 328 2.54 7.51 0.67
C ILE A 328 3.36 6.24 0.73
N ALA A 329 4.06 5.97 1.83
CA ALA A 329 4.92 4.80 1.91
C ALA A 329 4.15 3.47 1.91
N VAL A 330 2.91 3.46 2.39
CA VAL A 330 2.03 2.28 2.34
C VAL A 330 1.37 2.12 0.98
N THR A 331 0.99 3.21 0.30
CA THR A 331 0.34 3.13 -1.02
C THR A 331 1.34 2.96 -2.16
N THR A 332 2.56 3.47 -2.01
CA THR A 332 3.60 3.40 -3.05
C THR A 332 3.88 1.96 -3.49
N PRO A 333 4.05 0.98 -2.58
CA PRO A 333 4.20 -0.40 -2.98
C PRO A 333 3.03 -0.87 -3.84
N ILE A 334 1.79 -0.57 -3.46
CA ILE A 334 0.59 -0.99 -4.20
C ILE A 334 0.56 -0.41 -5.63
N VAL A 335 0.85 0.88 -5.77
CA VAL A 335 0.79 1.54 -7.09
C VAL A 335 1.91 1.08 -8.01
N VAL A 336 3.06 0.69 -7.45
CA VAL A 336 4.28 0.36 -8.20
C VAL A 336 4.47 -1.15 -8.42
N THR A 337 4.06 -2.02 -7.49
CA THR A 337 4.17 -3.49 -7.65
C THR A 337 3.17 -4.04 -8.65
N VAL A 338 1.91 -3.60 -8.59
CA VAL A 338 0.81 -4.09 -9.44
C VAL A 338 1.18 -4.06 -10.93
N PRO A 339 1.85 -3.02 -11.45
CA PRO A 339 2.28 -3.00 -12.85
C PRO A 339 3.63 -3.67 -13.21
N ILE A 340 4.63 -3.66 -12.31
CA ILE A 340 6.05 -3.87 -12.71
C ILE A 340 6.61 -5.21 -12.24
N VAL A 341 6.17 -5.69 -11.06
CA VAL A 341 6.71 -6.92 -10.47
C VAL A 341 5.85 -8.12 -10.86
N ALA A 342 4.52 -7.97 -10.78
CA ALA A 342 3.56 -9.08 -10.87
C ALA A 342 3.42 -9.72 -12.26
N GLU A 343 3.57 -8.93 -13.33
CA GLU A 343 3.34 -9.45 -14.68
C GLU A 343 4.61 -9.66 -15.51
N TYR A 344 5.74 -8.99 -15.20
CA TYR A 344 6.80 -8.86 -16.19
C TYR A 344 8.25 -8.92 -15.68
N GLY A 345 8.47 -9.20 -14.39
CA GLY A 345 9.79 -9.55 -13.85
C GLY A 345 10.90 -8.55 -14.18
N TRP A 346 11.02 -7.45 -13.45
CA TRP A 346 12.17 -6.55 -13.55
C TRP A 346 13.51 -7.19 -13.11
N THR A 347 13.47 -8.39 -12.51
CA THR A 347 14.63 -9.25 -12.21
C THR A 347 14.75 -10.47 -13.13
N ALA A 348 13.91 -10.59 -14.16
CA ALA A 348 13.93 -11.69 -15.13
C ALA A 348 14.82 -11.39 -16.33
#